data_AF-A0A8T4Y9X1-F1
#
_entry.id   AF-A0A8T4Y9X1-F1
#
_cell.length_a   1.000
_cell.length_b   1.000
_cell.length_c   1.000
_cell.angle_alpha   90.00
_cell.angle_beta   90.00
_cell.angle_gamma   90.00
#
_symmetry.space_group_name_H-M   'P 1'
#
loop_
_entity.id
_entity.type
_entity.pdbx_description
1 polymer ?
#
loop_
_entity_poly.entity_id
_entity_poly.type
_entity_poly.pdbx_seq_one_letter_code
_entity_poly.pdbx_strand_id
1 'polypeptide(L)' 'MVDKGDVRFWNVPVPKCLDEAVEAAVGRNWHRTKTEFIREAVRRELERLGFKPSVDV' A
#
# COMPACT_ATOMS: atom_id res chain seq x y z
N MET A 1 -3.35 -6.59 19.67
CA MET A 1 -1.95 -6.09 19.72
C MET A 1 -1.30 -6.60 18.45
N VAL A 2 -0.87 -5.73 17.53
CA VAL A 2 -0.19 -6.17 16.31
C VAL A 2 1.18 -6.70 16.72
N ASP A 3 1.41 -8.00 16.56
CA ASP A 3 2.71 -8.60 16.77
C ASP A 3 3.69 -7.93 15.80
N LYS A 4 4.71 -7.24 16.34
CA LYS A 4 5.64 -6.41 15.56
C LYS A 4 6.57 -7.24 14.65
N GLY A 5 6.38 -8.55 14.55
CA GLY A 5 7.25 -9.51 13.86
C GLY A 5 6.98 -9.75 12.38
N ASP A 6 5.78 -9.43 11.86
CA ASP A 6 5.36 -9.86 10.50
C ASP A 6 5.27 -8.72 9.47
N VAL A 7 6.06 -7.64 9.66
CA VAL A 7 6.15 -6.57 8.67
C VAL A 7 7.34 -6.82 7.75
N ARG A 8 7.07 -7.07 6.47
CA ARG A 8 8.11 -7.06 5.42
C ARG A 8 8.21 -5.69 4.76
N PHE A 9 9.45 -5.23 4.54
CA PHE A 9 9.74 -4.02 3.79
C PHE A 9 9.99 -4.34 2.33
N TRP A 10 9.35 -3.60 1.43
CA TRP A 10 9.54 -3.72 0.00
C TRP A 10 10.29 -2.49 -0.51
N ASN A 11 11.56 -2.67 -0.88
CA ASN A 11 12.34 -1.62 -1.55
C ASN A 11 12.15 -1.75 -3.06
N VAL A 12 11.11 -1.10 -3.58
CA VAL A 12 10.75 -1.16 -5.00
C VAL A 12 11.12 0.16 -5.67
N PRO A 13 12.05 0.18 -6.64
CA PRO A 13 12.30 1.37 -7.43
C PRO A 13 11.08 1.66 -8.31
N VAL A 14 10.59 2.90 -8.26
CA VAL A 14 9.44 3.36 -9.05
C VAL A 14 9.83 4.51 -9.97
N PRO A 15 9.22 4.62 -11.16
CA PRO A 15 9.38 5.79 -12.02
C PRO A 15 8.91 7.08 -11.33
N LYS A 16 9.59 8.19 -11.59
CA LYS A 16 9.30 9.49 -10.97
C LYS A 16 7.84 9.93 -11.16
N CYS A 17 7.29 9.73 -12.36
CA CYS A 17 5.90 10.07 -12.66
C CYS A 17 4.89 9.32 -11.80
N LEU A 18 5.20 8.07 -11.40
CA LEU A 18 4.35 7.28 -10.53
C LEU A 18 4.42 7.80 -9.09
N ASP A 19 5.61 8.16 -8.59
CA ASP A 19 5.75 8.76 -7.26
C ASP A 19 5.00 10.10 -7.16
N GLU A 20 5.13 10.97 -8.18
CA GLU A 20 4.41 12.24 -8.25
C GLU A 20 2.89 12.06 -8.27
N ALA A 21 2.38 11.06 -8.98
CA ALA A 21 0.96 10.74 -9.00
C ALA A 21 0.45 10.24 -7.64
N VAL A 22 1.25 9.41 -6.95
CA VAL A 22 0.94 8.94 -5.59
C VAL A 22 0.95 10.12 -4.61
N GLU A 23 1.92 11.03 -4.71
CA GLU A 23 1.96 12.24 -3.90
C GLU A 23 0.74 13.13 -4.10
N ALA A 24 0.36 13.35 -5.36
CA ALA A 24 -0.84 14.13 -5.67
C ALA A 24 -2.11 13.47 -5.12
N ALA A 25 -2.19 12.12 -5.14
CA ALA A 25 -3.32 11.37 -4.61
C ALA A 25 -3.40 11.43 -3.08
N VAL A 26 -2.25 11.29 -2.39
CA VAL A 26 -2.15 11.42 -0.92
C VAL A 26 -2.49 12.85 -0.48
N GLY A 27 -2.01 13.87 -1.21
CA GLY A 27 -2.30 15.27 -0.90
C GLY A 27 -3.77 15.67 -1.12
N ARG A 28 -4.52 14.92 -1.94
CA ARG A 28 -5.93 15.19 -2.25
C ARG A 28 -6.93 14.35 -1.47
N ASN A 29 -6.51 13.27 -0.80
CA ASN A 29 -7.45 12.28 -0.26
C ASN A 29 -7.05 11.70 1.11
N TRP A 30 -8.07 11.22 1.82
CA TRP A 30 -8.21 10.64 3.18
C TRP A 30 -7.11 9.76 3.82
N HIS A 31 -5.96 9.50 3.19
CA HIS A 31 -4.91 8.63 3.74
C HIS A 31 -3.83 9.43 4.48
N ARG A 32 -3.34 8.91 5.61
CA ARG A 32 -2.41 9.63 6.49
C ARG A 32 -0.97 9.61 5.97
N THR A 33 -0.63 8.64 5.11
CA THR A 33 0.73 8.47 4.53
C THR A 33 0.73 7.78 3.16
N LYS A 34 1.79 8.00 2.35
CA LYS A 34 2.07 7.24 1.11
C LYS A 34 2.00 5.72 1.31
N THR A 35 2.59 5.23 2.40
CA THR A 35 2.68 3.80 2.69
C THR A 35 1.30 3.19 2.91
N GLU A 36 0.40 3.91 3.57
CA GLU A 36 -0.98 3.48 3.77
C GLU A 36 -1.73 3.38 2.44
N PHE A 37 -1.57 4.40 1.58
CA PHE A 37 -2.14 4.38 0.23
C PHE A 37 -1.65 3.17 -0.57
N ILE A 38 -0.33 2.92 -0.59
CA ILE A 38 0.26 1.79 -1.32
C ILE A 38 -0.26 0.45 -0.77
N ARG A 39 -0.34 0.27 0.55
CA ARG A 39 -0.85 -0.96 1.17
C ARG A 39 -2.29 -1.23 0.77
N GLU A 40 -3.15 -0.21 0.80
CA GLU A 40 -4.55 -0.33 0.42
C GLU A 40 -4.72 -0.58 -1.08
N ALA A 41 -3.96 0.13 -1.92
CA ALA A 41 -3.97 -0.08 -3.37
C ALA A 41 -3.55 -1.51 -3.74
N VAL A 42 -2.46 -2.01 -3.15
CA VAL A 42 -1.99 -3.39 -3.34
C VAL A 42 -3.02 -4.39 -2.85
N ARG A 43 -3.62 -4.18 -1.67
CA ARG A 43 -4.67 -5.07 -1.15
C ARG A 43 -5.85 -5.17 -2.12
N ARG A 44 -6.40 -4.05 -2.55
CA ARG A 44 -7.54 -4.00 -3.49
C ARG A 44 -7.22 -4.68 -4.81
N GLU A 45 -6.02 -4.45 -5.33
CA GLU A 45 -5.59 -5.05 -6.59
C GLU A 45 -5.40 -6.57 -6.46
N LEU A 46 -4.82 -7.04 -5.36
CA LEU A 46 -4.71 -8.47 -5.06
C LEU A 46 -6.09 -9.12 -4.94
N GLU A 47 -7.01 -8.51 -4.20
CA GLU A 47 -8.39 -8.99 -4.08
C GLU A 47 -9.09 -9.06 -5.45
N ARG A 48 -8.90 -8.03 -6.29
CA ARG A 48 -9.42 -7.99 -7.67
C ARG A 48 -8.88 -9.13 -8.53
N LEU A 49 -7.62 -9.49 -8.32
CA LEU A 49 -6.96 -10.62 -8.99
C LEU A 49 -7.29 -11.98 -8.35
N GLY A 50 -8.13 -12.01 -7.31
CA GLY A 50 -8.55 -13.22 -6.60
C GLY A 50 -7.58 -13.70 -5.53
N PHE A 51 -6.51 -12.95 -5.26
CA PHE A 51 -5.61 -13.19 -4.14
C PHE A 51 -6.20 -12.53 -2.89
N LYS A 52 -6.65 -13.34 -1.93
CA LYS A 52 -6.95 -12.84 -0.59
C LYS A 52 -5.69 -12.95 0.25
N PRO A 53 -5.01 -11.84 0.60
CA PRO A 53 -4.08 -11.89 1.71
C PRO A 53 -4.91 -12.27 2.93
N SER A 54 -4.85 -13.54 3.34
CA SER A 54 -5.52 -14.02 4.55
C SER A 54 -4.99 -13.20 5.71
N VAL A 55 -5.78 -12.25 6.18
CA VAL A 55 -5.52 -11.61 7.46
C VAL A 55 -6.15 -12.54 8.49
N ASP A 56 -5.45 -13.61 8.84
CA ASP A 56 -5.64 -14.24 10.15
C ASP A 56 -4.81 -13.41 11.15
N VAL A 57 -5.23 -12.16 11.38
CA VAL A 57 -4.72 -11.26 12.44
C VAL A 57 -5.83 -10.33 12.92
#